data_AF-A0A8S3FNX2-F1
#
_entry.id   AF-A0A8S3FNX2-F1
#
_cell.length_a   1.000
_cell.length_b   1.000
_cell.length_c   1.000
_cell.angle_alpha   90.00
_cell.angle_beta   90.00
_cell.angle_gamma   90.00
#
_symmetry.space_group_name_H-M   'P 1'
#
loop_
_entity.id
_entity.type
_entity.pdbx_description
1 polymer ?
#
loop_
_entity_poly.entity_id
_entity_poly.type
_entity_poly.pdbx_seq_one_letter_code
_entity_poly.pdbx_strand_id
1 'polypeptide(L)'
;MRINQRNHNRQKLYILNREIRRFLVEFLHVAHQLLESNNIGQIQESGQQTLNDFNACMFYQNDSILSDDLVFKLLSISMMLVDRILRTRSRTVKQTILFAGIAFAVALFSHVVNHAIIRLQNAFYQLHDARTKTNENDSGEEEERRQ
;
A
#
# COMPACT_ATOMS: atom_id res chain seq x y z
N MET A 1 -25.80 -20.30 -13.14
CA MET A 1 -25.25 -19.28 -12.21
C MET A 1 -23.75 -19.42 -11.90
N ARG A 2 -23.21 -20.62 -11.62
CA ARG A 2 -21.78 -20.82 -11.26
C ARG A 2 -20.73 -20.43 -12.32
N ILE A 3 -21.07 -20.44 -13.61
CA ILE A 3 -20.15 -20.09 -14.71
C ILE A 3 -19.89 -18.58 -14.77
N ASN A 4 -20.92 -17.76 -14.54
CA ASN A 4 -20.80 -16.30 -14.55
C ASN A 4 -19.91 -15.79 -13.41
N GLN A 5 -19.99 -16.43 -12.24
CA GLN A 5 -19.18 -16.10 -11.07
C GLN A 5 -17.69 -16.48 -11.24
N ARG A 6 -17.40 -17.58 -11.94
CA ARG A 6 -16.02 -17.96 -12.30
C ARG A 6 -15.38 -17.00 -13.30
N ASN A 7 -16.14 -16.55 -14.31
CA ASN A 7 -15.65 -15.58 -15.30
C ASN A 7 -15.38 -14.22 -14.66
N HIS A 8 -16.28 -13.76 -13.77
CA HIS A 8 -16.10 -12.55 -12.97
C HIS A 8 -14.83 -12.60 -12.11
N ASN A 9 -14.56 -13.72 -11.44
CA ASN A 9 -13.37 -13.88 -10.61
C ASN A 9 -12.07 -13.91 -11.43
N ARG A 10 -12.08 -14.54 -12.62
CA ARG A 10 -10.90 -14.52 -13.52
C ARG A 10 -10.61 -13.13 -14.05
N GLN A 11 -11.65 -12.37 -14.40
CA GLN A 11 -11.51 -11.01 -14.89
C GLN A 11 -10.98 -10.08 -13.79
N LYS A 12 -11.46 -10.24 -12.55
CA LYS A 12 -10.89 -9.56 -11.37
C LYS A 12 -9.41 -9.90 -11.20
N LEU A 13 -9.03 -11.18 -11.21
CA LEU A 13 -7.64 -11.60 -11.06
C LEU A 13 -6.72 -11.05 -12.16
N TYR A 14 -7.23 -10.94 -13.39
CA TYR A 14 -6.48 -10.37 -14.50
C TYR A 14 -6.22 -8.87 -14.30
N ILE A 15 -7.25 -8.12 -13.92
CA ILE A 15 -7.14 -6.68 -13.61
C ILE A 15 -6.16 -6.47 -12.46
N LEU A 16 -6.29 -7.27 -11.39
CA LEU A 16 -5.42 -7.25 -10.23
C LEU A 16 -3.95 -7.41 -10.59
N ASN A 17 -3.62 -8.45 -11.34
CA ASN A 17 -2.25 -8.72 -11.77
C ASN A 17 -1.72 -7.65 -12.73
N ARG A 18 -2.59 -6.97 -13.47
CA ARG A 18 -2.18 -5.86 -14.35
C ARG A 18 -1.79 -4.64 -13.52
N GLU A 19 -2.58 -4.27 -12.53
CA GLU A 19 -2.29 -3.11 -11.66
C GLU A 19 -1.02 -3.34 -10.83
N ILE A 20 -0.86 -4.53 -10.21
CA ILE A 20 0.38 -4.86 -9.47
C ILE A 20 1.60 -4.78 -10.38
N ARG A 21 1.53 -5.36 -11.59
CA ARG A 21 2.67 -5.35 -12.53
C ARG A 21 3.03 -3.94 -12.94
N ARG A 22 2.02 -3.11 -13.26
CA ARG A 22 2.23 -1.70 -13.59
C ARG A 22 2.94 -0.98 -12.44
N PHE A 23 2.40 -1.09 -11.22
CA PHE A 23 3.00 -0.49 -10.03
C PHE A 23 4.46 -0.92 -9.83
N LEU A 24 4.77 -2.23 -9.92
CA LEU A 24 6.13 -2.72 -9.72
C LEU A 24 7.11 -2.21 -10.77
N VAL A 25 6.67 -2.08 -12.02
CA VAL A 25 7.49 -1.52 -13.09
C VAL A 25 7.80 -0.04 -12.82
N GLU A 26 6.80 0.74 -12.42
CA GLU A 26 6.99 2.15 -12.07
C GLU A 26 7.89 2.32 -10.85
N PHE A 27 7.70 1.50 -9.81
CA PHE A 27 8.56 1.50 -8.63
C PHE A 27 10.03 1.21 -8.99
N LEU A 28 10.27 0.19 -9.82
CA LEU A 28 11.63 -0.12 -10.29
C LEU A 28 12.18 0.98 -11.20
N HIS A 29 11.34 1.67 -11.95
CA HIS A 29 11.74 2.82 -12.76
C HIS A 29 12.22 3.97 -11.88
N VAL A 30 11.46 4.34 -10.83
CA VAL A 30 11.87 5.34 -9.83
C VAL A 30 13.17 4.93 -9.16
N ALA A 31 13.30 3.65 -8.75
CA ALA A 31 14.51 3.12 -8.15
C ALA A 31 15.74 3.27 -9.06
N HIS A 32 15.58 2.97 -10.35
CA HIS A 32 16.63 3.16 -11.33
C HIS A 32 16.98 4.65 -11.52
N GLN A 33 15.99 5.52 -11.63
CA GLN A 33 16.21 6.96 -11.76
C GLN A 33 16.93 7.54 -10.54
N LEU A 34 16.59 7.10 -9.32
CA LEU A 34 17.27 7.53 -8.09
C LEU A 34 18.75 7.15 -8.05
N LEU A 35 19.17 6.12 -8.80
CA LEU A 35 20.55 5.66 -8.86
C LEU A 35 21.34 6.28 -10.02
N GLU A 36 20.72 6.44 -11.18
CA GLU A 36 21.40 6.75 -12.45
C GLU A 36 20.99 8.11 -13.06
N SER A 37 19.84 8.69 -12.68
CA SER A 37 19.34 9.93 -13.29
C SER A 37 19.94 11.18 -12.65
N ASN A 38 20.09 12.23 -13.45
CA ASN A 38 20.39 13.59 -12.99
C ASN A 38 19.15 14.51 -13.03
N ASN A 39 17.99 14.00 -13.44
CA ASN A 39 16.77 14.81 -13.61
C ASN A 39 15.78 14.57 -12.47
N ILE A 40 15.77 15.51 -11.53
CA ILE A 40 14.90 15.48 -10.33
C ILE A 40 13.41 15.61 -10.70
N GLY A 41 13.07 16.36 -11.75
CA GLY A 41 11.67 16.54 -12.16
C GLY A 41 11.03 15.21 -12.57
N GLN A 42 11.76 14.40 -13.33
CA GLN A 42 11.31 13.06 -13.72
C GLN A 42 11.17 12.11 -12.52
N ILE A 43 12.06 12.22 -11.52
CA ILE A 43 11.98 11.44 -10.27
C ILE A 43 10.75 11.83 -9.47
N GLN A 44 10.42 13.12 -9.40
CA GLN A 44 9.24 13.59 -8.68
C GLN A 44 7.95 13.15 -9.35
N GLU A 45 7.86 13.28 -10.68
CA GLU A 45 6.68 12.88 -11.45
C GLU A 45 6.43 11.37 -11.37
N SER A 46 7.45 10.56 -11.68
CA SER A 46 7.36 9.10 -11.59
C SER A 46 7.17 8.62 -10.16
N GLY A 47 7.79 9.28 -9.18
CA GLY A 47 7.60 9.03 -7.76
C GLY A 47 6.15 9.25 -7.33
N GLN A 48 5.55 10.37 -7.70
CA GLN A 48 4.15 10.66 -7.39
C GLN A 48 3.20 9.66 -8.05
N GLN A 49 3.45 9.30 -9.32
CA GLN A 49 2.66 8.29 -10.00
C GLN A 49 2.77 6.93 -9.31
N THR A 50 3.97 6.53 -8.90
CA THR A 50 4.21 5.29 -8.16
C THR A 50 3.47 5.26 -6.83
N LEU A 51 3.42 6.37 -6.10
CA LEU A 51 2.66 6.48 -4.84
C LEU A 51 1.15 6.39 -5.08
N ASN A 52 0.65 6.97 -6.18
CA ASN A 52 -0.76 6.84 -6.56
C ASN A 52 -1.12 5.39 -6.89
N ASP A 53 -0.28 4.72 -7.68
CA ASP A 53 -0.45 3.31 -8.04
C ASP A 53 -0.33 2.41 -6.78
N PHE A 54 0.57 2.73 -5.86
CA PHE A 54 0.67 2.06 -4.56
C PHE A 54 -0.62 2.16 -3.76
N ASN A 55 -1.17 3.37 -3.62
CA ASN A 55 -2.44 3.59 -2.91
C ASN A 55 -3.58 2.80 -3.56
N ALA A 56 -3.68 2.81 -4.89
CA ALA A 56 -4.68 2.04 -5.62
C ALA A 56 -4.55 0.53 -5.32
N CYS A 57 -3.32 0.03 -5.18
CA CYS A 57 -3.10 -1.38 -4.85
C CYS A 57 -3.35 -1.73 -3.37
N MET A 58 -3.19 -0.77 -2.45
CA MET A 58 -3.42 -0.97 -1.02
C MET A 58 -4.90 -0.82 -0.61
N PHE A 59 -5.71 -0.06 -1.35
CA PHE A 59 -7.11 0.23 -1.02
C PHE A 59 -8.15 -0.46 -1.92
N TYR A 60 -7.75 -1.46 -2.70
CA TYR A 60 -8.68 -2.10 -3.62
C TYR A 60 -9.78 -2.86 -2.89
N GLN A 61 -11.02 -2.39 -3.03
CA GLN A 61 -12.19 -3.00 -2.38
C GLN A 61 -12.05 -3.12 -0.86
N ASN A 62 -11.30 -2.19 -0.23
CA ASN A 62 -10.96 -2.17 1.21
C ASN A 62 -9.98 -3.25 1.68
N ASP A 63 -9.42 -4.04 0.76
CA ASP A 63 -8.40 -5.03 1.04
C ASP A 63 -7.10 -4.72 0.29
N SER A 64 -5.97 -4.94 0.96
CA SER A 64 -4.66 -4.83 0.31
C SER A 64 -4.49 -5.95 -0.71
N ILE A 65 -4.18 -5.56 -1.94
CA ILE A 65 -3.80 -6.51 -2.99
C ILE A 65 -2.38 -7.01 -2.78
N LEU A 66 -1.52 -6.14 -2.25
CA LEU A 66 -0.13 -6.48 -1.97
C LEU A 66 -0.06 -7.34 -0.71
N SER A 67 0.76 -8.38 -0.77
CA SER A 67 1.13 -9.13 0.43
C SER A 67 1.99 -8.27 1.35
N ASP A 68 1.84 -8.46 2.66
CA ASP A 68 2.64 -7.75 3.66
C ASP A 68 4.16 -7.98 3.44
N ASP A 69 4.55 -9.18 2.98
CA ASP A 69 5.93 -9.51 2.57
C ASP A 69 6.43 -8.64 1.39
N LEU A 70 5.59 -8.41 0.38
CA LEU A 70 5.96 -7.55 -0.75
C LEU A 70 6.07 -6.09 -0.31
N VAL A 71 5.15 -5.60 0.52
CA VAL A 71 5.24 -4.24 1.08
C VAL A 71 6.54 -4.06 1.88
N PHE A 72 6.88 -5.04 2.72
CA PHE A 72 8.13 -5.01 3.48
C PHE A 72 9.38 -4.97 2.58
N LYS A 73 9.40 -5.75 1.49
CA LYS A 73 10.48 -5.73 0.50
C LYS A 73 10.61 -4.37 -0.17
N LEU A 74 9.50 -3.73 -0.54
CA LEU A 74 9.49 -2.39 -1.15
C LEU A 74 10.06 -1.33 -0.20
N LEU A 75 9.69 -1.37 1.09
CA LEU A 75 10.27 -0.49 2.11
C LEU A 75 11.77 -0.73 2.30
N SER A 76 12.18 -1.99 2.32
CA SER A 76 13.60 -2.37 2.44
C SER A 76 14.42 -1.88 1.26
N ILE A 77 13.90 -2.01 0.03
CA ILE A 77 14.53 -1.48 -1.19
C ILE A 77 14.65 0.04 -1.12
N SER A 78 13.57 0.75 -0.74
CA SER A 78 13.61 2.21 -0.59
C SER A 78 14.68 2.68 0.40
N MET A 79 14.82 1.99 1.55
CA MET A 79 15.88 2.28 2.52
C MET A 79 17.28 1.97 1.97
N MET A 80 17.46 0.83 1.27
CA MET A 80 18.72 0.49 0.61
C MET A 80 19.11 1.51 -0.46
N LEU A 81 18.15 2.04 -1.22
CA LEU A 81 18.40 3.08 -2.23
C LEU A 81 18.91 4.36 -1.58
N VAL A 82 18.25 4.83 -0.51
CA VAL A 82 18.67 6.02 0.24
C VAL A 82 20.08 5.82 0.82
N ASP A 83 20.34 4.69 1.47
CA ASP A 83 21.67 4.37 2.02
C ASP A 83 22.74 4.32 0.91
N ARG A 84 22.43 3.73 -0.24
CA ARG A 84 23.35 3.67 -1.39
C ARG A 84 23.68 5.06 -1.94
N ILE A 85 22.68 5.93 -2.07
CA ILE A 85 22.89 7.32 -2.51
C ILE A 85 23.72 8.08 -1.46
N LEU A 86 23.39 7.93 -0.17
CA LEU A 86 24.08 8.57 0.94
C LEU A 86 25.56 8.21 1.01
N ARG A 87 25.91 6.93 0.82
CA ARG A 87 27.31 6.46 0.78
C ARG A 87 28.08 6.99 -0.43
N THR A 88 27.39 7.38 -1.49
CA THR A 88 28.01 7.89 -2.72
C THR A 88 28.34 9.38 -2.56
N ARG A 89 29.40 9.66 -1.79
CA ARG A 89 29.81 10.96 -1.22
C ARG A 89 30.27 12.06 -2.20
N SER A 90 29.58 12.36 -3.31
CA SER A 90 30.07 13.44 -4.18
C SER A 90 29.05 14.18 -5.05
N ARG A 91 29.13 15.53 -4.97
CA ARG A 91 28.45 16.62 -5.72
C ARG A 91 27.04 17.00 -5.25
N THR A 92 26.76 18.30 -5.28
CA THR A 92 25.47 18.95 -4.96
C THR A 92 24.28 18.29 -5.65
N VAL A 93 24.44 17.85 -6.90
CA VAL A 93 23.40 17.13 -7.66
C VAL A 93 22.99 15.83 -6.96
N LYS A 94 23.96 15.05 -6.43
CA LYS A 94 23.65 13.82 -5.68
C LYS A 94 22.97 14.12 -4.34
N GLN A 95 23.23 15.28 -3.74
CA GLN A 95 22.55 15.70 -2.51
C GLN A 95 21.09 16.04 -2.78
N THR A 96 20.77 16.67 -3.91
CA THR A 96 19.38 16.95 -4.27
C THR A 96 18.61 15.66 -4.62
N ILE A 97 19.24 14.72 -5.32
CA ILE A 97 18.66 13.38 -5.57
C ILE A 97 18.46 12.62 -4.26
N LEU A 98 19.39 12.72 -3.31
CA LEU A 98 19.23 12.14 -1.97
C LEU A 98 17.97 12.68 -1.27
N PHE A 99 17.74 13.99 -1.29
CA PHE A 99 16.52 14.57 -0.71
C PHE A 99 15.25 14.09 -1.42
N ALA A 100 15.28 13.96 -2.75
CA ALA A 100 14.15 13.38 -3.49
C ALA A 100 13.91 11.91 -3.10
N GLY A 101 14.97 11.11 -2.97
CA GLY A 101 14.87 9.71 -2.53
C GLY A 101 14.37 9.57 -1.09
N ILE A 102 14.83 10.42 -0.17
CA ILE A 102 14.33 10.47 1.21
C ILE A 102 12.85 10.87 1.22
N ALA A 103 12.46 11.91 0.48
CA ALA A 103 11.07 12.35 0.40
C ALA A 103 10.17 11.24 -0.14
N PHE A 104 10.60 10.55 -1.19
CA PHE A 104 9.88 9.39 -1.74
C PHE A 104 9.74 8.26 -0.71
N ALA A 105 10.83 7.89 -0.03
CA ALA A 105 10.79 6.85 0.99
C ALA A 105 9.86 7.22 2.16
N VAL A 106 9.94 8.46 2.66
CA VAL A 106 9.06 8.96 3.72
C VAL A 106 7.60 8.96 3.29
N ALA A 107 7.29 9.39 2.07
CA ALA A 107 5.93 9.36 1.54
C ALA A 107 5.39 7.92 1.43
N LEU A 108 6.19 6.99 0.91
CA LEU A 108 5.82 5.57 0.84
C LEU A 108 5.56 4.98 2.23
N PHE A 109 6.43 5.27 3.20
CA PHE A 109 6.24 4.87 4.60
C PHE A 109 4.95 5.44 5.18
N SER A 110 4.66 6.71 4.92
CA SER A 110 3.42 7.37 5.36
C SER A 110 2.19 6.65 4.83
N HIS A 111 2.18 6.25 3.55
CA HIS A 111 1.07 5.48 2.98
C HIS A 111 0.90 4.11 3.63
N VAL A 112 2.00 3.40 3.92
CA VAL A 112 1.94 2.12 4.65
C VAL A 112 1.37 2.29 6.05
N VAL A 113 1.85 3.29 6.80
CA VAL A 113 1.35 3.59 8.15
C VAL A 113 -0.13 3.96 8.10
N ASN A 114 -0.54 4.80 7.15
CA ASN A 114 -1.94 5.19 6.97
C ASN A 114 -2.82 3.97 6.70
N HIS A 115 -2.37 3.05 5.84
CA HIS A 115 -3.09 1.80 5.59
C HIS A 115 -3.17 0.90 6.82
N ALA A 116 -2.08 0.79 7.60
CA ALA A 116 -2.07 0.03 8.85
C ALA A 116 -3.07 0.61 9.88
N ILE A 117 -3.14 1.95 9.99
CA ILE A 117 -4.10 2.65 10.83
C ILE A 117 -5.54 2.34 10.39
N ILE A 118 -5.83 2.41 9.10
CA ILE A 118 -7.18 2.12 8.57
C ILE A 118 -7.57 0.65 8.81
N ARG A 119 -6.65 -0.30 8.57
CA ARG A 119 -6.89 -1.73 8.90
C ARG A 119 -7.17 -1.94 10.37
N LEU A 120 -6.42 -1.27 11.23
CA LEU A 120 -6.61 -1.35 12.68
C LEU A 120 -7.96 -0.75 13.11
N GLN A 121 -8.31 0.43 12.60
CA GLN A 121 -9.61 1.06 12.84
C GLN A 121 -10.76 0.13 12.39
N ASN A 122 -10.66 -0.44 11.19
CA ASN A 122 -11.64 -1.40 10.67
C ASN A 122 -11.78 -2.63 11.57
N ALA A 123 -10.68 -3.14 12.12
CA ALA A 123 -10.73 -4.25 13.08
C ALA A 123 -11.45 -3.86 14.39
N PHE A 124 -11.20 -2.65 14.90
CA PHE A 124 -11.92 -2.13 16.08
C PHE A 124 -13.41 -1.93 15.82
N TYR A 125 -13.80 -1.40 14.65
CA TYR A 125 -15.20 -1.25 14.27
C TYR A 125 -15.93 -2.60 14.21
N GLN A 126 -15.30 -3.62 13.61
CA GLN A 126 -15.88 -4.96 13.53
C GLN A 126 -16.05 -5.61 14.92
N LEU A 127 -15.06 -5.44 15.81
CA LEU A 127 -15.16 -5.92 17.19
C LEU A 127 -16.27 -5.20 17.98
N HIS A 128 -16.42 -3.89 17.79
CA HIS A 128 -17.48 -3.11 18.44
C HIS A 128 -18.87 -3.56 17.95
N ASP A 129 -19.07 -3.66 16.64
CA ASP A 129 -20.34 -4.11 16.04
C ASP A 129 -20.73 -5.53 16.49
N ALA A 130 -19.75 -6.45 16.55
CA ALA A 130 -19.98 -7.80 17.07
C ALA A 130 -20.41 -7.81 18.54
N ARG A 131 -19.84 -6.91 19.36
CA ARG A 131 -20.19 -6.80 20.79
C ARG A 131 -21.60 -6.24 20.99
N THR A 132 -22.01 -5.26 20.20
CA THR A 132 -23.38 -4.70 20.27
C THR A 132 -24.43 -5.75 19.91
N LYS A 133 -24.20 -6.51 18.83
CA LYS A 133 -25.10 -7.60 18.41
C LYS A 133 -25.19 -8.74 19.42
N THR A 134 -24.09 -9.03 20.11
CA THR A 134 -24.09 -10.06 21.18
C THR A 134 -24.91 -9.60 22.37
N ASN A 135 -24.79 -8.34 22.78
CA ASN A 135 -25.55 -7.79 23.90
C ASN A 135 -27.05 -7.67 23.61
N GLU A 136 -27.45 -7.32 22.38
CA GLU A 136 -28.86 -7.27 21.98
C GLU A 136 -29.51 -8.67 21.98
N ASN A 137 -28.79 -9.69 21.49
CA ASN A 137 -29.29 -11.07 21.51
C ASN A 137 -29.42 -11.62 22.93
N ASP A 138 -28.49 -11.30 23.84
CA ASP A 138 -28.54 -11.74 25.24
C ASP A 138 -29.72 -11.10 25.99
N SER A 139 -30.04 -9.83 25.70
CA SER A 139 -31.25 -9.18 26.23
C SER A 139 -32.56 -9.74 25.66
N GLY A 140 -32.58 -10.13 24.38
CA GLY A 140 -33.77 -10.72 23.75
C GLY A 140 -34.08 -12.13 24.25
N GLU A 141 -33.05 -12.96 24.48
CA GLU A 141 -33.21 -14.32 24.99
C GLU A 141 -33.65 -14.36 26.47
N GLU A 142 -33.22 -13.40 27.31
CA GLU A 142 -33.70 -13.29 28.69
C GLU A 142 -35.17 -12.83 28.77
N GLU A 143 -35.63 -12.01 27.83
CA GLU A 143 -37.00 -11.50 27.80
C GLU A 143 -37.99 -12.53 27.23
N GLU A 144 -37.55 -13.38 26.30
CA GLU A 144 -38.33 -14.51 25.76
C GLU A 144 -38.43 -15.70 26.74
N ARG A 145 -37.44 -15.92 27.62
CA ARG A 145 -37.53 -16.94 28.71
C ARG A 145 -38.42 -16.52 29.88
N ARG A 146 -38.83 -15.25 29.96
CA ARG A 146 -39.69 -14.70 31.02
C ARG A 146 -41.17 -14.61 30.61
N GLN A 147 -41.52 -15.02 29.38
CA GLN A 147 -42.89 -15.21 28.90
C GLN A 147 -43.27 -16.70 28.92
#